data_AF-A0A928XWB7-F1
#
_entry.id   AF-A0A928XWB7-F1
#
_cell.length_a   1.000
_cell.length_b   1.000
_cell.length_c   1.000
_cell.angle_alpha   90.00
_cell.angle_beta   90.00
_cell.angle_gamma   90.00
#
_symmetry.space_group_name_H-M   'P 1'
#
loop_
_entity.id
_entity.type
_entity.pdbx_description
1 polymer ?
#
loop_
_entity_poly.entity_id
_entity_poly.type
_entity_poly.pdbx_seq_one_letter_code
_entity_poly.pdbx_strand_id
1 'polypeptide(L)'
;MKCYYTDEGFETITSCCPVPIVIAGGKKLPELDALKMSYNAIQQGASGVDMGRNIFQSEDPIAMMKAVRGVVHEGLTPEQGFAMFNDLKGK
;
A
#
# COMPACT_ATOMS: atom_id res chain seq x y z
N MET A 1 10.29 -11.83 3.04
CA MET A 1 9.30 -12.72 2.36
C MET A 1 8.28 -11.86 1.65
N LYS A 2 7.82 -12.26 0.45
CA LYS A 2 6.72 -11.59 -0.26
C LYS A 2 5.48 -12.47 -0.28
N CYS A 3 4.32 -11.93 0.07
CA CYS A 3 3.03 -12.63 0.03
C CYS A 3 1.89 -11.68 -0.39
N TYR A 4 0.65 -12.17 -0.45
CA TYR A 4 -0.53 -11.33 -0.64
C TYR A 4 -1.15 -10.95 0.70
N TYR A 5 -1.77 -9.78 0.75
CA TYR A 5 -2.58 -9.34 1.88
C TYR A 5 -3.93 -10.09 1.92
N THR A 6 -4.43 -10.36 3.13
CA THR A 6 -5.76 -10.92 3.38
C THR A 6 -6.48 -10.04 4.39
N ASP A 7 -7.80 -9.87 4.23
CA ASP A 7 -8.57 -8.99 5.12
C ASP A 7 -8.69 -9.53 6.56
N GLU A 8 -8.61 -10.85 6.71
CA GLU A 8 -8.67 -11.54 8.00
C GLU A 8 -7.36 -12.30 8.26
N GLY A 9 -6.87 -12.23 9.50
CA GLY A 9 -5.77 -13.06 10.01
C GLY A 9 -4.37 -12.70 9.50
N PHE A 10 -4.19 -11.60 8.80
CA PHE A 10 -2.89 -11.22 8.25
C PHE A 10 -1.88 -10.84 9.36
N GLU A 11 -2.34 -10.33 10.51
CA GLU A 11 -1.54 -10.14 11.72
C GLU A 11 -0.98 -11.46 12.31
N THR A 12 -1.68 -12.58 12.10
CA THR A 12 -1.17 -13.91 12.47
C THR A 12 -0.03 -14.31 11.54
N ILE A 13 -0.15 -14.02 10.25
CA ILE A 13 0.89 -14.30 9.25
C ILE A 13 2.16 -13.50 9.56
N THR A 14 2.04 -12.21 9.87
CA THR A 14 3.18 -11.34 10.19
C THR A 14 3.83 -11.69 11.53
N SER A 15 3.05 -12.07 12.55
CA SER A 15 3.59 -12.46 13.86
C SER A 15 4.30 -13.82 13.85
N CYS A 16 3.93 -14.74 12.95
CA CYS A 16 4.59 -16.04 12.84
C CYS A 16 5.84 -16.04 11.94
N CYS A 17 6.06 -15.00 11.13
CA CYS A 17 7.18 -14.96 10.19
C CYS A 17 8.42 -14.32 10.84
N PRO A 18 9.57 -15.03 10.94
CA PRO A 18 10.76 -14.50 11.60
C PRO A 18 11.54 -13.47 10.76
N VAL A 19 11.07 -13.15 9.55
CA VAL A 19 11.73 -12.22 8.62
C VAL A 19 10.74 -11.18 8.09
N PRO A 20 11.20 -10.00 7.65
CA PRO A 20 10.32 -8.94 7.14
C PRO A 20 9.38 -9.42 6.03
N ILE A 21 8.10 -9.07 6.15
CA ILE A 21 7.07 -9.36 5.13
C ILE A 21 6.81 -8.10 4.29
N VAL A 22 6.78 -8.26 2.97
CA VAL A 22 6.28 -7.24 2.04
C VAL A 22 5.06 -7.79 1.30
N ILE A 23 4.02 -6.98 1.13
CA ILE A 23 2.81 -7.42 0.42
C ILE A 23 2.87 -7.09 -1.08
N ALA A 24 2.42 -8.02 -1.92
CA ALA A 24 2.23 -7.79 -3.34
C ALA A 24 0.96 -6.95 -3.58
N GLY A 25 1.04 -5.99 -4.50
CA GLY A 25 -0.10 -5.11 -4.82
C GLY A 25 -1.33 -5.81 -5.44
N GLY A 26 -1.23 -7.05 -5.91
CA GLY A 26 -2.38 -7.72 -6.53
C GLY A 26 -2.81 -7.10 -7.86
N LYS A 27 -4.08 -7.29 -8.24
CA LYS A 27 -4.70 -6.70 -9.45
C LYS A 27 -4.81 -5.18 -9.30
N LYS A 28 -5.05 -4.46 -10.40
CA LYS A 28 -5.37 -3.02 -10.31
C LYS A 28 -6.65 -2.85 -9.51
N LEU A 29 -6.58 -1.97 -8.51
CA LEU A 29 -7.68 -1.50 -7.69
C LEU A 29 -7.82 0.02 -7.88
N PRO A 30 -8.97 0.61 -7.51
CA PRO A 30 -9.04 2.05 -7.29
C PRO A 30 -7.91 2.52 -6.36
N GLU A 31 -7.37 3.71 -6.62
CA GLU A 31 -6.21 4.26 -5.92
C GLU A 31 -6.43 4.30 -4.40
N LEU A 32 -7.61 4.75 -3.96
CA LEU A 32 -7.97 4.76 -2.54
C LEU A 32 -7.98 3.35 -1.93
N ASP A 33 -8.45 2.33 -2.64
CA ASP A 33 -8.49 0.96 -2.14
C ASP A 33 -7.09 0.34 -2.06
N ALA A 34 -6.22 0.65 -3.03
CA ALA A 34 -4.81 0.26 -2.96
C ALA A 34 -4.09 0.93 -1.77
N LEU A 35 -4.42 2.17 -1.44
CA LEU A 35 -3.90 2.87 -0.26
C LEU A 35 -4.45 2.25 1.04
N LYS A 36 -5.73 1.88 1.11
CA LYS A 36 -6.32 1.17 2.24
C LYS A 36 -5.66 -0.18 2.48
N MET A 37 -5.44 -0.96 1.41
CA MET A 37 -4.71 -2.23 1.50
C MET A 37 -3.29 -2.03 2.02
N SER A 38 -2.58 -1.00 1.54
CA SER A 38 -1.24 -0.66 2.02
C SER A 38 -1.24 -0.32 3.50
N TYR A 39 -2.15 0.56 3.91
CA TYR A 39 -2.29 1.02 5.29
C TYR A 39 -2.58 -0.16 6.22
N ASN A 40 -3.59 -0.96 5.92
CA ASN A 40 -3.97 -2.10 6.76
C ASN A 40 -2.83 -3.11 6.88
N ALA A 41 -2.15 -3.44 5.79
CA ALA A 41 -1.02 -4.36 5.83
C ALA A 41 0.12 -3.84 6.74
N ILE A 42 0.45 -2.56 6.65
CA ILE A 42 1.48 -1.94 7.53
C ILE A 42 1.02 -1.94 8.99
N GLN A 43 -0.24 -1.57 9.27
CA GLN A 43 -0.78 -1.62 10.63
C GLN A 43 -0.79 -3.04 11.23
N GLN A 44 -0.92 -4.06 10.38
CA GLN A 44 -0.91 -5.46 10.77
C GLN A 44 0.48 -6.10 10.70
N GLY A 45 1.55 -5.31 10.58
CA GLY A 45 2.93 -5.77 10.76
C GLY A 45 3.71 -6.08 9.47
N ALA A 46 3.17 -5.75 8.29
CA ALA A 46 3.99 -5.75 7.08
C ALA A 46 5.09 -4.69 7.19
N SER A 47 6.28 -4.99 6.66
CA SER A 47 7.42 -4.09 6.62
C SER A 47 7.47 -3.24 5.35
N GLY A 48 6.54 -3.43 4.41
CA GLY A 48 6.48 -2.68 3.16
C GLY A 48 5.52 -3.26 2.14
N VAL A 49 5.50 -2.65 0.96
CA VAL A 49 4.67 -3.05 -0.18
C VAL A 49 5.50 -3.16 -1.45
N ASP A 50 5.13 -4.09 -2.32
CA ASP A 50 5.67 -4.28 -3.67
C ASP A 50 4.53 -4.13 -4.67
N MET A 51 4.28 -2.88 -5.07
CA MET A 51 3.16 -2.47 -5.92
C MET A 51 3.60 -2.29 -7.37
N GLY A 52 3.21 -3.24 -8.23
CA GLY A 52 3.37 -3.12 -9.68
C GLY A 52 2.18 -2.43 -10.34
N ARG A 53 1.12 -3.20 -10.63
CA ARG A 53 -0.07 -2.73 -11.37
C ARG A 53 -0.73 -1.49 -10.75
N ASN A 54 -0.82 -1.41 -9.41
CA ASN A 54 -1.40 -0.25 -8.74
C ASN A 54 -0.59 1.05 -8.88
N ILE A 55 0.68 0.97 -9.29
CA ILE A 55 1.48 2.15 -9.63
C ILE A 55 1.41 2.39 -11.14
N PHE A 56 1.87 1.45 -11.96
CA PHE A 56 2.06 1.68 -13.39
C PHE A 56 0.77 1.78 -14.22
N GLN A 57 -0.35 1.26 -13.69
CA GLN A 57 -1.67 1.37 -14.34
C GLN A 57 -2.55 2.42 -13.65
N SER A 58 -2.01 3.21 -12.72
CA SER A 58 -2.71 4.36 -12.17
C SER A 58 -2.77 5.50 -13.19
N GLU A 59 -3.75 6.40 -13.02
CA GLU A 59 -3.88 7.60 -13.84
C GLU A 59 -2.65 8.52 -13.75
N ASP A 60 -1.94 8.49 -12.61
CA ASP A 60 -0.67 9.19 -12.43
C ASP A 60 0.27 8.33 -11.57
N PRO A 61 1.19 7.56 -12.19
CA PRO A 61 2.09 6.66 -11.48
C PRO A 61 3.02 7.36 -10.48
N ILE A 62 3.42 8.60 -10.75
CA ILE A 62 4.35 9.34 -9.88
C ILE A 62 3.61 9.83 -8.63
N ALA A 63 2.41 10.41 -8.81
CA ALA A 63 1.56 10.81 -7.70
C ALA A 63 1.19 9.60 -6.83
N MET A 64 0.85 8.46 -7.46
CA MET A 64 0.48 7.24 -6.72
C MET A 64 1.65 6.66 -5.93
N MET A 65 2.86 6.65 -6.50
CA MET A 65 4.06 6.21 -5.78
C MET A 65 4.37 7.09 -4.56
N LYS A 66 4.19 8.41 -4.68
CA LYS A 66 4.36 9.34 -3.56
C LYS A 66 3.30 9.13 -2.48
N ALA A 67 2.04 8.92 -2.85
CA ALA A 67 0.95 8.62 -1.92
C ALA A 67 1.20 7.32 -1.15
N VAL A 68 1.61 6.24 -1.85
CA VAL A 68 1.98 4.97 -1.21
C VAL A 68 3.16 5.15 -0.26
N ARG A 69 4.18 5.92 -0.65
CA ARG A 69 5.31 6.25 0.24
C ARG A 69 4.85 6.94 1.51
N GLY A 70 3.93 7.91 1.41
CA GLY A 70 3.37 8.61 2.57
C GLY A 70 2.63 7.66 3.53
N VAL A 71 1.84 6.73 3.00
CA VAL A 71 1.17 5.70 3.81
C VAL A 71 2.16 4.77 4.48
N VAL A 72 3.18 4.28 3.75
CA VAL A 72 4.12 3.26 4.25
C VAL A 72 5.16 3.83 5.22
N HIS A 73 5.67 5.05 4.97
CA HIS A 73 6.81 5.60 5.71
C HIS A 73 6.48 6.80 6.59
N GLU A 74 5.37 7.50 6.33
CA GLU A 74 5.02 8.76 7.03
C GLU A 74 3.75 8.62 7.88
N GLY A 75 3.15 7.43 7.92
CA GLY A 75 1.99 7.13 8.75
C GLY A 75 0.70 7.82 8.29
N LEU A 76 0.62 8.23 7.01
CA LEU A 76 -0.59 8.83 6.47
C LEU A 76 -1.75 7.81 6.47
N THR A 77 -2.96 8.29 6.77
CA THR A 77 -4.17 7.49 6.54
C THR A 77 -4.43 7.33 5.04
N PRO A 78 -5.24 6.35 4.61
CA PRO A 78 -5.59 6.18 3.20
C PRO A 78 -6.18 7.43 2.58
N GLU A 79 -7.01 8.17 3.32
CA GLU A 79 -7.66 9.40 2.88
C GLU A 79 -6.64 10.53 2.70
N GLN A 80 -5.67 10.66 3.61
CA GLN A 80 -4.58 11.63 3.49
C GLN A 80 -3.67 11.29 2.30
N GLY A 81 -3.32 10.02 2.11
CA GLY A 81 -2.59 9.56 0.94
C GLY A 81 -3.34 9.83 -0.37
N PHE A 82 -4.67 9.65 -0.36
CA PHE A 82 -5.50 9.91 -1.53
C PHE A 82 -5.65 11.41 -1.83
N ALA A 83 -5.75 12.25 -0.80
CA ALA A 83 -5.69 13.70 -0.95
C ALA A 83 -4.34 14.11 -1.59
N MET A 84 -3.23 13.58 -1.09
CA MET A 84 -1.89 13.82 -1.65
C MET A 84 -1.79 13.36 -3.12
N PHE A 85 -2.37 12.21 -3.46
CA PHE A 85 -2.46 11.75 -4.84
C PHE A 85 -3.18 12.78 -5.73
N ASN A 86 -4.36 13.25 -5.33
CA ASN A 86 -5.14 14.22 -6.10
C ASN A 86 -4.44 15.58 -6.21
N ASP A 87 -3.73 16.02 -5.17
CA ASP A 87 -2.97 17.27 -5.18
C ASP A 87 -1.76 17.23 -6.11
N LEU A 88 -1.18 16.05 -6.33
CA LEU A 88 -0.01 15.84 -7.17
C LEU A 88 -0.36 15.42 -8.59
N LYS A 89 -1.55 14.86 -8.80
CA LYS A 89 -2.02 14.37 -10.09
C LYS A 89 -1.96 15.48 -11.15
N GLY A 90 -1.25 15.22 -12.24
CA GLY A 90 -1.15 16.16 -13.37
C GLY A 90 -0.22 17.36 -13.15
N LYS A 91 0.63 17.33 -12.12
CA LYS A 91 1.74 18.27 -11.93
C LYS A 91 3.06 17.66 -12.42
#